data_AF-A0A2H3D6J1-F1
#
_entry.id   AF-A0A2H3D6J1-F1
#
_cell.length_a   1.000
_cell.length_b   1.000
_cell.length_c   1.000
_cell.angle_alpha   90.00
_cell.angle_beta   90.00
_cell.angle_gamma   90.00
#
_symmetry.space_group_name_H-M   'P 1'
#
loop_
_entity.id
_entity.type
_entity.pdbx_description
1 polymer ?
#
loop_
_entity_poly.entity_id
_entity_poly.type
_entity_poly.pdbx_seq_one_letter_code
_entity_poly.pdbx_strand_id
1 'polypeptide(L)'
;HPLVYVEWFTLLCDPDPITGFYHISKSTRRGCLYAEIITADRLVCNCLLNHRKLGDSNSQFGIHFFVNHYADEHLFCTLKLGYEGCLP
;
A
#
# COMPACT_ATOMS: atom_id res chain seq x y z
N HIS A 1 11.40 -10.93 18.04
CA HIS A 1 11.17 -10.20 16.77
C HIS A 1 9.69 -9.84 16.69
N PRO A 2 9.33 -8.55 16.59
CA PRO A 2 7.93 -8.16 16.43
C PRO A 2 7.35 -8.78 15.16
N LEU A 3 6.08 -9.15 15.23
CA LEU A 3 5.33 -9.75 14.13
C LEU A 3 4.37 -8.71 13.56
N VAL A 4 4.23 -8.70 12.25
CA VAL A 4 3.35 -7.79 11.52
C VAL A 4 2.45 -8.57 10.58
N TYR A 5 1.18 -8.19 10.53
CA TYR A 5 0.22 -8.68 9.57
C TYR A 5 0.31 -7.82 8.30
N VAL A 6 0.55 -8.44 7.15
CA VAL A 6 0.65 -7.75 5.86
C VAL A 6 -0.41 -8.27 4.90
N GLU A 7 -0.97 -7.37 4.08
CA GLU A 7 -1.82 -7.72 2.94
C GLU A 7 -1.05 -7.53 1.63
N TRP A 8 -1.14 -8.52 0.74
CA TRP A 8 -0.49 -8.54 -0.56
C TRP A 8 -1.41 -7.95 -1.62
N PHE A 9 -0.87 -6.99 -2.37
CA PHE A 9 -1.53 -6.38 -3.51
C PHE A 9 -0.86 -6.81 -4.83
N THR A 10 -1.53 -6.54 -5.94
CA THR A 10 -0.95 -6.72 -7.28
C THR A 10 0.30 -5.85 -7.43
N LEU A 11 1.21 -6.30 -8.31
CA LEU A 11 2.38 -5.53 -8.67
C LEU A 11 1.98 -4.13 -9.16
N LEU A 12 2.83 -3.15 -8.89
CA LEU A 12 2.70 -1.80 -9.45
C LEU A 12 2.96 -1.90 -10.96
N CYS A 13 1.89 -1.80 -11.74
CA CYS A 13 1.95 -1.74 -13.21
C CYS A 13 2.15 -0.29 -13.65
N ASP A 14 1.69 0.07 -14.84
CA ASP A 14 1.77 1.45 -15.32
C ASP A 14 0.96 2.40 -14.43
N PRO A 15 1.51 3.58 -14.08
CA PRO A 15 0.76 4.59 -13.36
C PRO A 15 -0.37 5.14 -14.23
N ASP A 16 -1.49 5.49 -13.60
CA ASP A 16 -2.61 6.12 -14.28
C ASP A 16 -2.15 7.43 -14.96
N PRO A 17 -2.41 7.63 -16.25
CA PRO A 17 -1.87 8.75 -17.01
C PRO A 17 -2.44 10.11 -16.61
N ILE A 18 -3.55 10.14 -15.86
CA ILE A 18 -4.21 11.38 -15.43
C ILE A 18 -3.72 11.79 -14.04
N THR A 19 -3.63 10.85 -13.11
CA THR A 19 -3.33 11.08 -11.69
C THR A 19 -1.89 10.73 -11.31
N GLY A 20 -1.20 9.93 -12.12
CA GLY A 20 0.12 9.39 -11.81
C GLY A 20 0.11 8.32 -10.71
N PHE A 21 -1.06 7.83 -10.30
CA PHE A 21 -1.20 6.86 -9.22
C PHE A 21 -1.13 5.42 -9.73
N TYR A 22 -0.60 4.52 -8.93
CA TYR A 22 -0.61 3.09 -9.25
C TYR A 22 -1.90 2.46 -8.73
N HIS A 23 -2.75 1.98 -9.64
CA HIS A 23 -3.92 1.21 -9.24
C HIS A 23 -3.50 -0.21 -8.86
N ILE A 24 -3.91 -0.63 -7.67
CA ILE A 24 -3.63 -1.97 -7.16
C ILE A 24 -4.91 -2.66 -6.71
N SER A 25 -4.91 -3.98 -6.75
CA SER A 25 -5.97 -4.82 -6.18
C SER A 25 -5.37 -5.90 -5.29
N LYS A 26 -6.19 -6.57 -4.49
CA LYS A 26 -5.70 -7.64 -3.61
C LYS A 26 -5.15 -8.79 -4.46
N SER A 27 -3.96 -9.27 -4.13
CA SER A 27 -3.27 -10.31 -4.90
C SER A 27 -3.91 -11.68 -4.64
N THR A 28 -4.25 -12.40 -5.72
CA THR A 28 -4.72 -13.78 -5.67
C THR A 28 -3.64 -14.80 -6.07
N ARG A 29 -2.41 -14.33 -6.36
CA ARG A 29 -1.33 -15.14 -6.96
C ARG A 29 -0.92 -16.37 -6.14
N ARG A 30 -1.23 -16.42 -4.84
CA ARG A 30 -0.89 -17.56 -3.97
C ARG A 30 -2.00 -18.58 -3.75
N GLY A 31 -3.14 -18.46 -4.44
CA GLY A 31 -4.26 -19.40 -4.30
C GLY A 31 -4.92 -19.44 -2.91
N CYS A 32 -4.50 -18.58 -1.99
CA CYS A 32 -4.97 -18.45 -0.60
C CYS A 32 -5.06 -16.97 -0.21
N LEU A 33 -5.56 -16.72 1.03
CA LEU A 33 -5.70 -15.41 1.68
C LEU A 33 -4.59 -14.44 1.27
N TYR A 34 -4.98 -13.25 0.82
CA TYR A 34 -4.11 -12.17 0.37
C TYR A 34 -3.31 -11.55 1.53
N ALA A 35 -3.01 -12.30 2.59
CA ALA A 35 -2.34 -11.81 3.79
C ALA A 35 -1.38 -12.84 4.38
N GLU A 36 -0.33 -12.37 5.03
CA GLU A 36 0.69 -13.18 5.70
C GLU A 36 1.11 -12.49 7.00
N ILE A 37 1.48 -13.27 8.02
CA ILE A 37 2.17 -12.73 9.20
C ILE A 37 3.67 -12.90 8.95
N ILE A 38 4.41 -11.80 8.96
CA ILE A 38 5.86 -11.78 8.75
C ILE A 38 6.56 -11.19 9.97
N THR A 39 7.87 -11.41 10.08
CA THR A 39 8.70 -10.71 11.05
C THR A 39 8.95 -9.28 10.55
N ALA A 40 8.98 -8.31 11.45
CA ALA A 40 9.05 -6.89 11.09
C ALA A 40 10.33 -6.50 10.32
N ASP A 41 11.44 -7.23 10.52
CA ASP A 41 12.71 -7.04 9.81
C ASP A 41 12.61 -7.26 8.28
N ARG A 42 11.52 -7.88 7.82
CA ARG A 42 11.23 -8.07 6.39
C ARG A 42 10.59 -6.83 5.73
N LEU A 43 10.23 -5.79 6.50
CA LEU A 43 9.71 -4.54 5.96
C LEU A 43 10.87 -3.63 5.53
N VAL A 44 10.88 -3.26 4.24
CA VAL A 44 11.95 -2.42 3.67
C VAL A 44 11.59 -0.94 3.71
N CYS A 45 10.33 -0.58 3.49
CA CYS A 45 9.85 0.81 3.50
C CYS A 45 8.34 0.88 3.74
N ASN A 46 7.89 2.01 4.29
CA ASN A 46 6.47 2.34 4.40
C ASN A 46 6.01 3.06 3.13
N CYS A 47 4.82 2.72 2.64
CA CYS A 47 4.15 3.41 1.55
C CYS A 47 2.72 3.73 1.96
N LEU A 48 2.22 4.92 1.60
CA LEU A 48 0.85 5.28 1.88
C LEU A 48 -0.11 4.59 0.89
N LEU A 49 -0.85 3.62 1.41
CA LEU A 49 -1.96 3.00 0.69
C LEU A 49 -3.21 3.87 0.81
N ASN A 50 -3.63 4.46 -0.30
CA ASN A 50 -4.87 5.22 -0.36
C ASN A 50 -6.00 4.31 -0.85
N HIS A 51 -7.20 4.52 -0.32
CA HIS A 51 -8.41 3.86 -0.79
C HIS A 51 -9.46 4.90 -1.16
N ARG A 52 -10.12 4.71 -2.30
CA ARG A 52 -11.27 5.51 -2.71
C ARG A 52 -12.45 4.59 -2.93
N LYS A 53 -13.57 4.92 -2.30
CA LYS A 53 -14.87 4.35 -2.66
C LYS A 53 -15.32 5.08 -3.92
N LEU A 54 -15.20 4.44 -5.08
CA LEU A 54 -15.77 4.98 -6.31
C LEU A 54 -17.22 4.49 -6.36
N GLY A 55 -18.16 5.41 -6.19
CA GLY A 55 -19.58 5.12 -6.27
C GLY A 55 -20.19 5.93 -7.40
N ASP A 56 -20.33 5.33 -8.57
CA ASP A 56 -21.42 5.69 -9.47
C ASP A 56 -22.58 4.76 -9.14
N SER A 57 -23.79 5.31 -9.07
CA SER A 57 -25.02 4.71 -8.55
C SER A 57 -25.40 3.34 -9.15
N ASN A 58 -24.71 2.88 -10.19
CA ASN A 58 -24.95 1.61 -10.90
C ASN A 58 -23.72 0.68 -11.04
N SER A 59 -22.53 1.07 -10.56
CA SER A 59 -21.33 0.22 -10.63
C SER A 59 -21.05 -0.43 -9.28
N GLN A 60 -20.99 -1.76 -9.28
CA GLN A 60 -20.60 -2.65 -8.19
C GLN A 60 -19.59 -1.97 -7.22
N PHE A 61 -19.99 -1.80 -5.96
CA PHE A 61 -19.20 -1.13 -4.91
C PHE A 61 -17.81 -1.75 -4.75
N GLY A 62 -16.83 -1.24 -5.50
CA GLY A 62 -15.44 -1.64 -5.42
C GLY A 62 -14.65 -0.65 -4.58
N ILE A 63 -13.94 -1.13 -3.55
CA ILE A 63 -12.89 -0.33 -2.91
C ILE A 63 -11.69 -0.38 -3.85
N HIS A 64 -11.35 0.78 -4.44
CA HIS A 64 -10.16 0.92 -5.25
C HIS A 64 -8.99 1.34 -4.37
N PHE A 65 -7.90 0.60 -4.47
CA PHE A 65 -6.66 0.89 -3.78
C PHE A 65 -5.68 1.52 -4.76
N PHE A 66 -4.94 2.52 -4.31
CA PHE A 66 -3.91 3.15 -5.11
C PHE A 66 -2.72 3.58 -4.25
N VAL A 67 -1.53 3.46 -4.82
CA VAL A 67 -0.29 3.95 -4.23
C VAL A 67 0.03 5.32 -4.82
N ASN A 68 0.16 6.31 -3.93
CA ASN A 68 0.61 7.65 -4.30
C ASN A 68 2.10 7.77 -3.99
N HIS A 69 2.94 7.71 -5.01
CA HIS A 69 4.39 7.81 -4.84
C HIS A 69 4.86 9.24 -4.46
N TYR A 70 4.00 10.25 -4.57
CA TYR A 70 4.29 11.61 -4.09
C TYR A 70 4.07 11.77 -2.58
N ALA A 71 3.32 10.85 -1.95
CA ALA A 71 3.10 10.81 -0.51
C ALA A 71 4.16 9.90 0.13
N ASP A 72 5.41 10.37 0.14
CA ASP A 72 6.50 9.66 0.79
C ASP A 72 6.48 9.94 2.31
N GLU A 73 5.86 9.05 3.08
CA GLU A 73 5.87 9.12 4.54
C GLU A 73 7.23 8.79 5.15
N HIS A 74 8.20 8.28 4.36
CA HIS A 74 9.58 8.14 4.82
C HIS A 74 10.13 9.52 5.19
N LEU A 75 9.81 10.55 4.39
CA LEU A 75 10.15 11.94 4.69
C LEU A 75 9.39 12.48 5.91
N PHE A 76 8.14 12.07 6.13
CA PHE A 76 7.37 12.49 7.31
C PHE A 76 7.96 11.92 8.60
N CYS A 77 8.25 10.62 8.64
CA CYS A 77 8.91 9.97 9.78
C CYS A 77 10.29 10.57 10.05
N THR A 78 11.08 10.84 9.01
CA THR A 78 12.41 11.43 9.16
C THR A 78 12.35 12.90 9.57
N LEU A 79 11.51 13.74 8.94
CA LEU A 79 11.50 15.19 9.18
C LEU A 79 10.64 15.64 10.37
N LYS A 80 9.52 14.97 10.65
CA LYS A 80 8.60 15.36 11.73
C LYS A 80 8.78 14.57 13.01
N LEU A 81 9.16 13.29 12.91
CA LEU A 81 9.36 12.43 14.08
C LEU A 81 10.83 12.22 14.44
N GLY A 82 11.77 12.63 13.58
CA GLY A 82 13.20 12.56 13.86
C GLY A 82 13.79 11.14 13.84
N TYR A 83 13.11 10.19 13.19
CA TYR A 83 13.62 8.82 13.09
C TYR A 83 14.58 8.68 11.91
N GLU A 84 15.81 8.25 12.21
CA GLU A 84 16.82 7.87 11.20
C GLU A 84 16.62 6.41 10.82
N GLY A 85 16.08 6.17 9.61
CA GLY A 85 15.73 4.84 9.13
C GLY A 85 14.28 4.49 9.45
N CYS A 86 13.52 4.11 8.42
CA CYS A 86 12.14 3.73 8.62
C CYS A 86 12.01 2.45 9.44
N LEU A 87 11.07 2.52 10.38
CA LEU A 87 10.55 1.51 11.31
C LEU A 87 11.49 1.10 12.48
N PRO A 88 11.01 1.18 13.74
CA PRO A 88 11.62 0.47 14.86
C PRO A 88 11.37 -1.05 14.81
#